data_AF-A0A2N0NLY6-F1
#
_entry.id   AF-A0A2N0NLY6-F1
#
_cell.length_a   1.000
_cell.length_b   1.000
_cell.length_c   1.000
_cell.angle_alpha   90.00
_cell.angle_beta   90.00
_cell.angle_gamma   90.00
#
_symmetry.space_group_name_H-M   'P 1'
#
loop_
_entity.id
_entity.type
_entity.pdbx_description
1 polymer ?
#
loop_
_entity_poly.entity_id
_entity_poly.type
_entity_poly.pdbx_seq_one_letter_code
_entity_poly.pdbx_strand_id
1 'polypeptide(L)'
;MWIALTIVYYLHLENAKYQEQLKCYHVHQTCKIYLNAQFNSILHELDNKGTIIIVDYKMRILPKTSRETKSEFFGKHSWTFHTTLVFQKINKDLDIQAYDHWSSNIKQDA
;
A
#
# COMPACT_ATOMS: atom_id res chain seq x y z
N MET A 1 -25.91 8.49 -33.35
CA MET A 1 -25.93 8.11 -31.92
C MET A 1 -24.56 7.69 -31.41
N TRP A 2 -23.81 6.82 -32.12
CA TRP A 2 -22.48 6.38 -31.72
C TRP A 2 -21.40 7.48 -31.70
N ILE A 3 -21.40 8.37 -32.69
CA ILE A 3 -20.42 9.48 -32.78
C ILE A 3 -20.59 10.47 -31.61
N ALA A 4 -21.84 10.77 -31.22
CA ALA A 4 -22.11 11.63 -30.06
C ALA A 4 -21.67 10.98 -28.74
N LEU A 5 -21.82 9.66 -28.59
CA LEU A 5 -21.35 8.92 -27.41
C LEU A 5 -19.81 8.96 -27.30
N THR A 6 -19.10 8.86 -28.43
CA THR A 6 -17.65 8.96 -28.49
C THR A 6 -17.17 10.38 -28.15
N ILE A 7 -17.83 11.43 -28.66
CA ILE A 7 -17.47 12.82 -28.37
C ILE A 7 -17.70 13.15 -26.88
N VAL A 8 -18.80 12.67 -26.29
CA VAL A 8 -19.07 12.84 -24.84
C VAL A 8 -18.04 12.08 -23.99
N TYR A 9 -17.64 10.88 -24.40
CA TYR A 9 -16.58 10.12 -23.72
C TYR A 9 -15.22 10.84 -23.77
N TYR A 10 -14.88 11.45 -24.91
CA TYR A 10 -13.64 12.23 -25.07
C TYR A 10 -13.66 13.57 -24.33
N LEU A 11 -14.78 14.30 -24.31
CA LEU A 11 -14.93 15.53 -23.50
C LEU A 11 -14.92 15.24 -21.99
N HIS A 12 -15.45 14.09 -21.55
CA HIS A 12 -15.37 13.70 -20.14
C HIS A 12 -13.95 13.31 -19.69
N LEU A 13 -13.12 12.85 -20.64
CA LEU A 13 -11.71 12.55 -20.46
C LEU A 13 -10.84 13.80 -20.21
N GLU A 14 -11.37 15.00 -20.51
CA GLU A 14 -10.66 16.28 -20.60
C GLU A 14 -10.32 16.93 -19.24
N ASN A 15 -10.52 16.23 -18.12
CA ASN A 15 -9.95 16.65 -16.84
C ASN A 15 -8.58 15.98 -16.66
N ALA A 16 -7.50 16.70 -16.98
CA ALA A 16 -6.11 16.26 -16.83
C ALA A 16 -5.80 15.62 -15.46
N LYS A 17 -6.46 16.12 -14.41
CA LYS A 17 -6.41 15.57 -13.05
C LYS A 17 -6.84 14.10 -12.95
N TYR A 18 -7.90 13.69 -13.65
CA TYR A 18 -8.39 12.30 -13.62
C TYR A 18 -7.52 11.37 -14.48
N GLN A 19 -6.96 11.86 -15.57
CA GLN A 19 -6.00 11.09 -16.38
C GLN A 19 -4.73 10.73 -15.59
N GLU A 20 -4.20 11.68 -14.81
CA GLU A 20 -3.06 11.43 -13.95
C GLU A 20 -3.39 10.43 -12.83
N GLN A 21 -4.55 10.58 -12.18
CA GLN A 21 -5.01 9.63 -11.17
C GLN A 21 -5.20 8.21 -11.72
N LEU A 22 -5.77 8.08 -12.92
CA LEU A 22 -5.92 6.78 -13.60
C LEU A 22 -4.56 6.16 -13.93
N LYS A 23 -3.61 6.95 -14.44
CA LYS A 23 -2.24 6.47 -14.70
C LYS A 23 -1.55 6.02 -13.41
N CYS A 24 -1.63 6.81 -12.34
CA CYS A 24 -1.10 6.43 -11.03
C CYS A 24 -1.75 5.14 -10.51
N TYR A 25 -3.07 5.00 -10.66
CA TYR A 25 -3.79 3.78 -10.28
C TYR A 25 -3.30 2.57 -11.09
N HIS A 26 -3.16 2.69 -12.41
CA HIS A 26 -2.65 1.62 -13.26
C HIS A 26 -1.22 1.21 -12.87
N VAL A 27 -0.32 2.18 -12.71
CA VAL A 27 1.06 1.92 -12.27
C VAL A 27 1.06 1.21 -10.91
N HIS A 28 0.26 1.67 -9.95
CA HIS A 28 0.11 1.03 -8.65
C HIS A 28 -0.39 -0.42 -8.77
N GLN A 29 -1.42 -0.69 -9.58
CA GLN A 29 -1.92 -2.05 -9.81
C GLN A 29 -0.85 -2.95 -10.45
N THR A 30 -0.13 -2.44 -11.45
CA THR A 30 0.97 -3.19 -12.09
C THR A 30 2.09 -3.50 -11.09
N CYS A 31 2.52 -2.52 -10.29
CA CYS A 31 3.53 -2.73 -9.25
C CYS A 31 3.04 -3.74 -8.20
N LYS A 32 1.77 -3.65 -7.77
CA LYS A 32 1.18 -4.61 -6.83
C LYS A 32 1.19 -6.04 -7.39
N ILE A 33 0.82 -6.23 -8.65
CA ILE A 33 0.84 -7.55 -9.30
C ILE A 33 2.27 -8.07 -9.39
N TYR A 34 3.21 -7.24 -9.81
CA TYR A 34 4.62 -7.62 -9.92
C TYR A 34 5.21 -8.02 -8.56
N LEU A 35 5.01 -7.18 -7.53
CA LEU A 35 5.46 -7.47 -6.17
C LEU A 35 4.81 -8.73 -5.61
N ASN A 36 3.52 -8.95 -5.85
CA ASN A 36 2.85 -10.18 -5.43
C ASN A 36 3.45 -11.41 -6.13
N ALA A 37 3.77 -11.32 -7.42
CA ALA A 37 4.40 -12.43 -8.14
C ALA A 37 5.79 -12.77 -7.57
N GLN A 38 6.62 -11.75 -7.34
CA GLN A 38 7.94 -11.90 -6.70
C GLN A 38 7.83 -12.43 -5.26
N PHE A 39 6.88 -11.90 -4.49
CA PHE A 39 6.65 -12.35 -3.12
C PHE A 39 6.23 -13.82 -3.09
N ASN A 40 5.31 -14.23 -3.96
CA ASN A 40 4.85 -15.61 -4.04
C ASN A 40 5.97 -16.57 -4.46
N SER A 41 6.90 -16.16 -5.34
CA SER A 41 8.05 -17.03 -5.69
C SER A 41 8.98 -17.21 -4.50
N ILE A 42 9.29 -16.13 -3.77
CA ILE A 42 10.12 -16.20 -2.55
C ILE A 42 9.44 -17.08 -1.49
N LEU A 43 8.12 -16.94 -1.33
CA LEU A 43 7.34 -17.72 -0.38
C LEU A 43 7.31 -19.22 -0.75
N HIS A 44 7.29 -19.54 -2.04
CA HIS A 44 7.36 -20.92 -2.53
C HIS A 44 8.74 -21.56 -2.27
N GLU A 45 9.81 -20.77 -2.38
CA GLU A 45 11.18 -21.19 -2.09
C GLU A 45 11.51 -21.26 -0.60
N LEU A 46 10.62 -20.76 0.27
CA LEU A 46 10.80 -20.81 1.72
C LEU A 46 10.83 -22.26 2.21
N ASP A 47 11.91 -22.61 2.91
CA ASP A 47 12.09 -23.89 3.56
C ASP A 47 11.83 -23.81 5.07
N ASN A 48 11.99 -24.93 5.77
CA ASN A 48 11.68 -25.05 7.20
C ASN A 48 12.74 -24.42 8.11
N LYS A 49 13.80 -23.84 7.54
CA LYS A 49 14.89 -23.15 8.25
C LYS A 49 14.86 -21.65 8.01
N GLY A 50 14.25 -21.21 6.92
CA GLY A 50 14.11 -19.82 6.53
C GLY A 50 12.93 -19.13 7.19
N THR A 51 13.04 -17.81 7.28
CA THR A 51 11.99 -16.91 7.74
C THR A 51 11.94 -15.71 6.80
N ILE A 52 10.74 -15.31 6.37
CA ILE A 52 10.54 -14.05 5.64
C ILE A 52 9.94 -13.04 6.62
N ILE A 53 10.54 -11.86 6.71
CA ILE A 53 10.06 -10.76 7.55
C ILE A 53 9.68 -9.61 6.62
N ILE A 54 8.40 -9.24 6.62
CA ILE A 54 7.90 -8.05 5.96
C ILE A 54 7.60 -7.02 7.03
N VAL A 55 8.26 -5.87 6.96
CA VAL A 55 7.99 -4.74 7.84
C VAL A 55 7.28 -3.68 7.02
N ASP A 56 6.02 -3.41 7.32
CA ASP A 56 5.37 -2.20 6.83
C ASP A 56 5.82 -1.03 7.70
N TYR A 57 6.75 -0.26 7.15
CA TYR A 57 7.25 0.90 7.85
C TYR A 57 6.29 2.07 7.63
N LYS A 58 5.60 2.44 8.72
CA LYS A 58 4.98 3.75 8.94
C LYS A 58 3.65 3.98 8.20
N MET A 59 2.65 3.15 8.48
CA MET A 59 1.26 3.53 8.26
C MET A 59 0.83 4.57 9.31
N ARG A 60 0.66 5.83 8.91
CA ARG A 60 0.06 6.86 9.79
C ARG A 60 -1.45 6.68 9.76
N ILE A 61 -2.02 6.12 10.83
CA ILE A 61 -3.47 6.03 10.97
C ILE A 61 -3.97 7.40 11.44
N LEU A 62 -4.71 8.07 10.57
CA LEU A 62 -5.34 9.34 10.88
C LEU A 62 -6.73 9.10 11.48
N PRO A 63 -7.06 9.72 12.64
CA PRO A 63 -8.44 9.78 13.12
C PRO A 63 -9.36 10.29 12.01
N LYS A 64 -10.58 9.75 11.93
CA LYS A 64 -11.58 10.18 10.94
C LYS A 64 -11.85 11.70 10.99
N THR A 65 -11.67 12.30 12.17
CA THR A 65 -11.79 13.74 12.44
C THR A 65 -10.60 14.58 11.97
N SER A 66 -9.45 13.98 11.62
CA SER A 66 -8.26 14.68 11.13
C SER A 66 -8.03 14.52 9.63
N ARG A 67 -9.07 14.13 8.87
CA ARG A 67 -9.04 14.13 7.39
C ARG A 67 -9.15 15.56 6.89
N GLU A 68 -8.06 16.27 7.05
CA GLU A 68 -7.88 17.66 6.68
C GLU A 68 -7.02 17.75 5.41
N THR A 69 -6.93 18.96 4.84
CA THR A 69 -6.29 19.21 3.55
C THR A 69 -4.80 18.80 3.54
N LYS A 70 -4.23 18.47 2.37
CA LYS A 70 -2.84 17.98 2.23
C LYS A 70 -1.79 18.86 2.93
N SER A 71 -2.07 20.15 3.11
CA SER A 71 -1.25 21.12 3.85
C SER A 71 -1.23 20.90 5.37
N GLU A 72 -2.29 20.34 5.96
CA GLU A 72 -2.41 20.08 7.41
C GLU A 72 -1.84 18.70 7.80
N PHE A 73 -1.44 17.90 6.82
CA PHE A 73 -0.88 16.55 6.98
C PHE A 73 0.53 16.55 7.60
N PHE A 74 1.33 17.56 7.27
CA PHE A 74 2.72 17.70 7.72
C PHE A 74 2.77 18.61 8.95
N GLY A 75 2.37 18.08 10.11
CA GLY A 75 2.51 18.81 11.38
C GLY A 75 1.71 18.26 12.57
N LYS A 76 0.66 17.46 12.34
CA LYS A 76 -0.16 16.91 13.44
C LYS A 76 0.42 15.63 14.04
N HIS A 77 0.16 15.43 15.33
CA HIS A 77 0.47 14.19 16.05
C HIS A 77 -0.38 13.06 15.45
N SER A 78 0.27 12.09 14.81
CA SER A 78 -0.40 10.87 14.37
C SER A 78 0.30 9.69 14.99
N TRP A 79 -0.49 8.68 15.32
CA TRP A 79 0.05 7.40 15.73
C TRP A 79 0.72 6.76 14.54
N THR A 80 1.98 6.40 14.71
CA THR A 80 2.66 5.61 13.71
C THR A 80 2.39 4.16 14.03
N PHE A 81 1.77 3.47 13.07
CA PHE A 81 1.52 2.05 13.12
C PHE A 81 2.59 1.34 12.30
N HIS A 82 3.28 0.40 12.94
CA HIS A 82 4.22 -0.50 12.29
C HIS A 82 3.66 -1.91 12.42
N THR A 83 3.46 -2.60 11.29
CA THR A 83 3.14 -4.02 11.29
C THR A 83 4.33 -4.78 10.77
N THR A 84 4.78 -5.76 11.54
CA THR A 84 5.76 -6.74 11.08
C THR A 84 5.05 -8.07 10.87
N LEU A 85 5.07 -8.57 9.65
CA LEU A 85 4.60 -9.91 9.32
C LEU A 85 5.81 -10.84 9.24
N VAL A 86 5.74 -11.95 9.96
CA VAL A 86 6.76 -12.99 9.97
C VAL A 86 6.15 -14.25 9.38
N PHE A 87 6.73 -14.74 8.29
CA PHE A 87 6.34 -15.96 7.60
C PHE A 87 7.38 -17.05 7.86
N GLN A 88 6.91 -18.19 8.35
CA GLN A 88 7.73 -19.35 8.62
C GLN A 88 7.05 -20.60 8.06
N LYS A 89 7.84 -21.57 7.64
CA LYS A 89 7.30 -22.86 7.22
C LYS A 89 7.42 -23.85 8.37
N ILE A 90 6.28 -24.23 8.93
CA ILE A 90 6.21 -25.25 9.98
C ILE A 90 5.72 -26.53 9.32
N ASN A 91 6.64 -27.48 9.15
CA ASN A 91 6.42 -28.72 8.39
C ASN A 91 6.08 -28.46 6.91
N LYS A 92 4.79 -28.54 6.54
CA LYS A 92 4.27 -28.29 5.20
C LYS A 92 3.38 -27.05 5.14
N ASP A 93 3.03 -26.50 6.30
CA ASP A 93 2.10 -25.39 6.43
C ASP A 93 2.86 -24.08 6.60
N LEU A 94 2.27 -23.01 6.07
CA LEU A 94 2.79 -21.67 6.21
C LEU A 94 2.20 -21.04 7.48
N ASP A 95 3.06 -20.75 8.44
CA ASP A 95 2.72 -19.99 9.65
C ASP A 95 2.98 -18.50 9.41
N ILE A 96 2.01 -17.67 9.77
CA ILE A 96 2.04 -16.22 9.56
C ILE A 96 1.72 -15.55 10.88
N GLN A 97 2.68 -14.78 11.39
CA GLN A 97 2.55 -14.04 12.64
C GLN A 97 2.60 -12.54 12.34
N ALA A 98 1.66 -11.79 12.93
CA ALA A 98 1.62 -10.34 12.82
C ALA A 98 1.97 -9.72 14.17
N TYR A 99 2.95 -8.81 14.16
CA TYR A 99 3.34 -8.01 15.31
C TYR A 99 3.06 -6.56 15.00
N ASP A 100 2.11 -6.00 15.73
CA ASP A 100 1.73 -4.61 15.61
C ASP A 100 2.40 -3.78 16.70
N HIS A 101 3.08 -2.72 16.29
CA HIS A 101 3.71 -1.76 17.19
C HIS A 101 3.14 -0.37 16.94
N TRP A 102 2.57 0.20 18.01
CA TRP A 102 2.08 1.57 18.04
C TRP A 102 3.17 2.46 18.64
N SER A 103 3.67 3.40 17.85
CA SER A 103 4.64 4.38 18.32
C SER A 103 4.03 5.77 18.36
N SER A 104 4.24 6.46 19.49
CA SER A 104 4.01 7.89 19.64
C SER A 104 5.19 8.73 19.14
N ASN A 105 6.24 8.09 18.61
CA ASN A 105 7.41 8.80 18.11
C ASN A 105 7.03 9.66 16.89
N ILE A 106 7.23 10.96 17.05
CA ILE A 106 6.96 11.99 16.03
C ILE A 106 8.18 12.26 15.15
N LYS A 107 9.35 11.70 15.48
CA LYS A 107 10.57 11.92 14.70
C LYS A 107 10.50 11.07 13.43
N GLN A 108 10.71 11.71 12.29
CA GLN A 108 11.01 11.02 11.06
C GLN A 108 12.47 10.57 11.15
N ASP A 109 12.72 9.27 11.10
CA ASP A 109 14.08 8.77 10.95
C ASP A 109 14.65 9.43 9.68
N ALA A 110 15.79 10.09 9.85
CA ALA A 110 16.44 10.92 8.84
C ALA A 110 17.01 10.08 7.70
#